data_AF-A0A7C4Q237-F1
#
_entry.id   AF-A0A7C4Q237-F1
#
_cell.length_a   1.000
_cell.length_b   1.000
_cell.length_c   1.000
_cell.angle_alpha   90.00
_cell.angle_beta   90.00
_cell.angle_gamma   90.00
#
_symmetry.space_group_name_H-M   'P 1'
#
loop_
_entity.id
_entity.type
_entity.pdbx_description
1 polymer ?
#
loop_
_entity_poly.entity_id
_entity_poly.type
_entity_poly.pdbx_seq_one_letter_code
_entity_poly.pdbx_strand_id
1 'polypeptide(L)'
;MPGEFSSISEADFYRARIRARFADLLSVAKPSLRELMPFEEAKNILKPKSEAYRGLETVPVDRIVGSEGRYRDFTRFFFPRKEHLKARWTTIDSLHYQDINLPPVQLYEMGGIYFVRDGNHRVSVARALGQQYIDAEVISLQSEIPLSPDMTVEDIKRAVILYEKHRFYEETNYPNVTGADDLDFSEPGRFDTIREHVQVHKYYLNQNRTEEIPFYQALYSWHENVYMPICDAILAEHLLSLFPGRTTSDLYIFLVAHWDSLKRSYGHPVEIHEAAESFRQMIRSTRSRRWKVLVDFLKKCLKK
;
A
#
# COMPACT_ATOMS: atom_id res chain seq x y z
N MET A 1 39.32 30.94 4.25
CA MET A 1 39.69 29.59 3.79
C MET A 1 38.53 28.91 3.06
N PRO A 2 38.14 29.33 1.83
CA PRO A 2 37.04 28.69 1.10
C PRO A 2 37.42 27.35 0.45
N GLY A 3 38.70 27.16 0.10
CA GLY A 3 39.19 25.95 -0.59
C GLY A 3 39.29 24.71 0.29
N GLU A 4 39.49 24.88 1.60
CA GLU A 4 39.69 23.77 2.54
C GLU A 4 38.39 22.99 2.78
N PHE A 5 37.28 23.69 3.06
CA PHE A 5 35.96 23.07 3.23
C PHE A 5 35.45 22.39 1.95
N SER A 6 35.75 22.95 0.77
CA SER A 6 35.40 22.32 -0.51
C SER A 6 36.04 20.94 -0.66
N SER A 7 37.32 20.80 -0.29
CA SER A 7 38.03 19.52 -0.39
C SER A 7 37.50 18.46 0.59
N ILE A 8 37.15 18.88 1.80
CA ILE A 8 36.54 18.01 2.83
C ILE A 8 35.18 17.52 2.35
N SER A 9 34.32 18.42 1.88
CA SER A 9 32.98 18.06 1.40
C SER A 9 33.02 17.14 0.17
N GLU A 10 34.00 17.28 -0.71
CA GLU A 10 34.19 16.33 -1.80
C GLU A 10 34.55 14.92 -1.31
N ALA A 11 35.46 14.81 -0.33
CA ALA A 11 35.78 13.53 0.29
C ALA A 11 34.54 12.92 0.96
N ASP A 12 33.74 13.73 1.65
CA ASP A 12 32.50 13.31 2.33
C ASP A 12 31.46 12.78 1.37
N PHE A 13 31.30 13.41 0.22
CA PHE A 13 30.44 12.90 -0.84
C PHE A 13 30.87 11.50 -1.29
N TYR A 14 32.17 11.28 -1.52
CA TYR A 14 32.68 9.97 -1.92
C TYR A 14 32.53 8.92 -0.80
N ARG A 15 32.72 9.30 0.48
CA ARG A 15 32.42 8.43 1.63
C ARG A 15 30.94 8.03 1.66
N ALA A 16 30.04 8.99 1.47
CA ALA A 16 28.60 8.74 1.41
C ALA A 16 28.22 7.84 0.21
N ARG A 17 28.87 8.01 -0.95
CA ARG A 17 28.71 7.15 -2.12
C ARG A 17 29.20 5.71 -1.89
N ILE A 18 30.27 5.52 -1.13
CA ILE A 18 30.75 4.19 -0.73
C ILE A 18 29.70 3.52 0.16
N ARG A 19 29.17 4.22 1.17
CA ARG A 19 28.07 3.72 2.01
C ARG A 19 26.84 3.35 1.19
N ALA A 20 26.50 4.14 0.17
CA ALA A 20 25.40 3.83 -0.74
C ALA A 20 25.59 2.47 -1.44
N ARG A 21 26.81 2.19 -1.93
CA ARG A 21 27.13 0.90 -2.58
C ARG A 21 27.05 -0.28 -1.61
N PHE A 22 27.46 -0.10 -0.35
CA PHE A 22 27.30 -1.14 0.67
C PHE A 22 25.83 -1.40 1.01
N ALA A 23 25.03 -0.35 1.18
CA ALA A 23 23.59 -0.47 1.43
C ALA A 23 22.87 -1.19 0.28
N ASP A 24 23.28 -0.92 -0.97
CA ASP A 24 22.79 -1.65 -2.15
C ASP A 24 23.11 -3.13 -2.13
N LEU A 25 24.32 -3.50 -1.73
CA LEU A 25 24.74 -4.89 -1.70
C LEU A 25 23.99 -5.68 -0.63
N LEU A 26 23.75 -5.08 0.54
CA LEU A 26 22.95 -5.69 1.61
C LEU A 26 21.47 -5.85 1.24
N SER A 27 20.93 -4.95 0.41
CA SER A 27 19.52 -5.00 -0.03
C SER A 27 19.23 -6.02 -1.14
N VAL A 28 20.21 -6.82 -1.57
CA VAL A 28 19.99 -7.94 -2.52
C VAL A 28 19.02 -8.98 -1.96
N ALA A 29 19.03 -9.22 -0.64
CA ALA A 29 18.11 -10.16 0.01
C ALA A 29 16.68 -9.61 0.18
N LYS A 30 16.53 -8.28 0.22
CA LYS A 30 15.23 -7.58 0.31
C LYS A 30 15.23 -6.37 -0.62
N PRO A 31 14.92 -6.54 -1.92
CA PRO A 31 14.94 -5.46 -2.90
C PRO A 31 14.05 -4.27 -2.52
N SER A 32 12.96 -4.52 -1.78
CA SER A 32 12.06 -3.48 -1.25
C SER A 32 12.72 -2.53 -0.24
N LEU A 33 13.90 -2.88 0.28
CA LEU A 33 14.70 -2.04 1.17
C LEU A 33 15.85 -1.30 0.45
N ARG A 34 15.89 -1.33 -0.88
CA ARG A 34 16.96 -0.72 -1.66
C ARG A 34 16.73 0.78 -1.91
N GLU A 35 15.49 1.14 -2.22
CA GLU A 35 15.11 2.50 -2.59
C GLU A 35 14.41 3.21 -1.43
N LEU A 36 14.35 4.53 -1.50
CA LEU A 36 13.47 5.30 -0.63
C LEU A 36 12.02 4.89 -0.90
N MET A 37 11.20 4.90 0.15
CA MET A 37 9.78 4.63 -0.01
C MET A 37 9.14 5.72 -0.88
N PRO A 38 8.49 5.36 -2.01
CA PRO A 38 7.77 6.33 -2.81
C PRO A 38 6.54 6.83 -2.03
N PHE A 39 6.50 8.12 -1.76
CA PHE A 39 5.41 8.75 -1.00
C PHE A 39 4.03 8.48 -1.63
N GLU A 40 3.91 8.67 -2.95
CA GLU A 40 2.64 8.47 -3.66
C GLU A 40 2.12 7.04 -3.55
N GLU A 41 3.00 6.04 -3.58
CA GLU A 41 2.59 4.64 -3.40
C GLU A 41 2.08 4.39 -1.98
N ALA A 42 2.81 4.86 -0.97
CA ALA A 42 2.39 4.75 0.43
C ALA A 42 1.08 5.51 0.69
N LYS A 43 0.93 6.74 0.18
CA LYS A 43 -0.28 7.58 0.32
C LYS A 43 -1.49 6.91 -0.33
N ASN A 44 -1.33 6.32 -1.52
CA ASN A 44 -2.43 5.64 -2.23
C ASN A 44 -2.89 4.34 -1.54
N ILE A 45 -2.00 3.68 -0.80
CA ILE A 45 -2.34 2.49 -0.01
C ILE A 45 -3.04 2.89 1.30
N LEU A 46 -2.49 3.86 2.03
CA LEU A 46 -3.01 4.28 3.34
C LEU A 46 -4.26 5.17 3.26
N LYS A 47 -4.43 5.92 2.17
CA LYS A 47 -5.55 6.84 1.92
C LYS A 47 -5.89 7.71 3.15
N PRO A 48 -4.96 8.57 3.60
CA PRO A 48 -5.16 9.43 4.77
C PRO A 48 -6.39 10.33 4.59
N LYS A 49 -7.11 10.59 5.69
CA LYS A 49 -8.43 11.27 5.67
C LYS A 49 -8.33 12.78 5.53
N SER A 50 -7.26 13.37 6.06
CA SER A 50 -7.06 14.82 6.09
C SER A 50 -5.58 15.18 6.20
N GLU A 51 -5.26 16.44 5.91
CA GLU A 51 -3.93 17.01 6.05
C GLU A 51 -3.97 18.13 7.09
N ALA A 52 -2.94 18.23 7.94
CA ALA A 52 -2.82 19.26 8.97
C ALA A 52 -1.38 19.79 9.02
N TYR A 53 -1.22 21.11 8.94
CA TYR A 53 0.09 21.73 9.14
C TYR A 53 0.47 21.73 10.62
N ARG A 54 1.62 21.14 10.95
CA ARG A 54 2.12 21.04 12.32
C ARG A 54 3.15 22.11 12.69
N GLY A 55 3.64 22.87 11.70
CA GLY A 55 4.65 23.90 11.95
C GLY A 55 6.08 23.39 11.88
N LEU A 56 6.98 24.16 12.48
CA LEU A 56 8.41 23.85 12.58
C LEU A 56 8.64 22.88 13.75
N GLU A 57 9.27 21.74 13.48
CA GLU A 57 9.57 20.69 14.45
C GLU A 57 10.97 20.13 14.25
N THR A 58 11.57 19.62 15.31
CA THR A 58 12.82 18.87 15.26
C THR A 58 12.50 17.38 15.12
N VAL A 59 12.86 16.80 13.97
CA VAL A 59 12.44 15.44 13.57
C VAL A 59 13.60 14.45 13.62
N PRO A 60 13.42 13.24 14.19
CA PRO A 60 14.42 12.18 14.13
C PRO A 60 14.73 11.82 12.67
N VAL A 61 16.01 11.90 12.29
CA VAL A 61 16.42 11.65 10.91
C VAL A 61 16.17 10.18 10.54
N ASP A 62 16.21 9.27 11.51
CA ASP A 62 15.94 7.85 11.35
C ASP A 62 14.50 7.51 10.91
N ARG A 63 13.53 8.36 11.25
CA ARG A 63 12.12 8.25 10.85
C ARG A 63 11.82 8.83 9.47
N ILE A 64 12.79 9.49 8.82
CA ILE A 64 12.66 9.93 7.43
C ILE A 64 13.03 8.76 6.52
N VAL A 65 12.01 8.19 5.86
CA VAL A 65 12.11 6.89 5.15
C VAL A 65 11.84 6.96 3.65
N GLY A 66 11.25 8.06 3.20
CA GLY A 66 10.74 8.18 1.84
C GLY A 66 10.81 9.59 1.31
N SER A 67 10.35 9.76 0.07
CA SER A 67 10.34 11.06 -0.59
C SER A 67 9.20 11.16 -1.59
N GLU A 68 8.63 12.36 -1.72
CA GLU A 68 7.66 12.71 -2.77
C GLU A 68 8.28 12.58 -4.17
N GLY A 69 9.59 12.83 -4.28
CA GLY A 69 10.33 12.69 -5.52
C GLY A 69 11.75 12.17 -5.31
N ARG A 70 12.47 11.87 -6.39
CA ARG A 70 13.91 11.54 -6.32
C ARG A 70 14.24 10.30 -5.46
N TYR A 71 13.27 9.43 -5.21
CA TYR A 71 13.45 8.18 -4.46
C TYR A 71 14.48 7.22 -5.10
N ARG A 72 14.78 7.39 -6.39
CA ARG A 72 15.83 6.67 -7.14
C ARG A 72 17.21 7.33 -7.11
N ASP A 73 17.32 8.57 -6.63
CA ASP A 73 18.60 9.29 -6.54
C ASP A 73 19.37 8.87 -5.29
N PHE A 74 18.69 8.29 -4.30
CA PHE A 74 19.24 7.93 -3.01
C PHE A 74 18.94 6.47 -2.65
N THR A 75 19.74 5.92 -1.74
CA THR A 75 19.42 4.66 -1.07
C THR A 75 18.32 4.86 -0.03
N ARG A 76 17.77 3.77 0.51
CA ARG A 76 16.83 3.80 1.65
C ARG A 76 17.31 4.64 2.84
N PHE A 77 18.61 4.76 3.05
CA PHE A 77 19.21 5.55 4.13
C PHE A 77 19.61 6.97 3.67
N PHE A 78 19.04 7.46 2.57
CA PHE A 78 19.36 8.76 1.94
C PHE A 78 20.80 8.93 1.47
N PHE A 79 21.62 7.87 1.34
CA PHE A 79 22.95 8.00 0.74
C PHE A 79 22.88 8.21 -0.78
N PRO A 80 23.68 9.14 -1.37
CA PRO A 80 23.58 9.51 -2.77
C PRO A 80 24.07 8.41 -3.72
N ARG A 81 23.31 8.14 -4.79
CA ARG A 81 23.62 7.11 -5.80
C ARG A 81 24.29 7.64 -7.05
N LYS A 82 24.06 8.91 -7.39
CA LYS A 82 24.41 9.46 -8.70
C LYS A 82 25.45 10.57 -8.57
N GLU A 83 26.40 10.62 -9.50
CA GLU A 83 27.49 11.59 -9.46
C GLU A 83 27.00 13.03 -9.65
N HIS A 84 25.94 13.25 -10.42
CA HIS A 84 25.38 14.58 -10.66
C HIS A 84 24.87 15.27 -9.37
N LEU A 85 24.69 14.51 -8.28
CA LEU A 85 24.30 15.03 -6.97
C LEU A 85 25.46 15.76 -6.28
N LYS A 86 26.72 15.48 -6.67
CA LYS A 86 27.94 15.95 -6.00
C LYS A 86 27.90 17.44 -5.76
N ALA A 87 27.75 18.24 -6.83
CA ALA A 87 27.84 19.70 -6.74
C ALA A 87 26.91 20.29 -5.68
N ARG A 88 25.63 19.91 -5.69
CA ARG A 88 24.66 20.42 -4.70
C ARG A 88 24.88 19.83 -3.31
N TRP A 89 25.28 18.57 -3.23
CA TRP A 89 25.55 17.88 -1.97
C TRP A 89 26.74 18.51 -1.25
N THR A 90 27.86 18.74 -1.95
CA THR A 90 29.06 19.35 -1.40
C THR A 90 28.83 20.81 -1.01
N THR A 91 28.02 21.56 -1.76
CA THR A 91 27.62 22.91 -1.32
C THR A 91 26.91 22.85 0.04
N ILE A 92 25.91 21.98 0.19
CA ILE A 92 25.14 21.87 1.43
C ILE A 92 26.03 21.41 2.59
N ASP A 93 26.87 20.42 2.36
CA ASP A 93 27.82 19.92 3.36
C ASP A 93 28.85 20.98 3.77
N SER A 94 29.37 21.77 2.82
CA SER A 94 30.31 22.85 3.13
C SER A 94 29.70 23.96 3.99
N LEU A 95 28.39 24.18 3.90
CA LEU A 95 27.67 25.15 4.73
C LEU A 95 27.56 24.69 6.18
N HIS A 96 27.54 23.38 6.42
CA HIS A 96 27.59 22.81 7.77
C HIS A 96 28.91 23.15 8.47
N TYR A 97 30.05 22.98 7.79
CA TYR A 97 31.36 23.36 8.32
C TYR A 97 31.54 24.87 8.56
N GLN A 98 30.69 25.69 7.95
CA GLN A 98 30.69 27.15 8.11
C GLN A 98 29.73 27.62 9.21
N ASP A 99 29.10 26.71 9.95
CA ASP A 99 28.06 26.99 10.95
C ASP A 99 26.90 27.85 10.39
N ILE A 100 26.62 27.71 9.09
CA ILE A 100 25.52 28.42 8.44
C ILE A 100 24.24 27.62 8.67
N ASN A 101 23.29 28.24 9.37
CA ASN A 101 21.96 27.67 9.54
C ASN A 101 21.25 27.55 8.18
N LEU A 102 20.91 26.32 7.83
CA LEU A 102 20.15 26.01 6.63
C LEU A 102 18.65 26.14 6.90
N PRO A 103 17.84 26.49 5.88
CA PRO A 103 16.40 26.45 6.02
C PRO A 103 15.93 25.02 6.33
N PRO A 104 14.84 24.87 7.10
CA PRO A 104 14.30 23.56 7.46
C PRO A 104 13.96 22.72 6.23
N VAL A 105 13.95 21.40 6.39
CA VAL A 105 13.40 20.50 5.36
C VAL A 105 11.88 20.56 5.39
N GLN A 106 11.22 20.20 4.29
CA GLN A 106 9.76 20.07 4.29
C GLN A 106 9.40 18.60 4.27
N LEU A 107 8.58 18.16 5.22
CA LEU A 107 8.22 16.76 5.39
C LEU A 107 6.71 16.56 5.39
N TYR A 108 6.26 15.49 4.74
CA TYR A 108 4.98 14.86 5.04
C TYR A 108 5.17 13.83 6.14
N GLU A 109 4.35 13.87 7.18
CA GLU A 109 4.28 12.85 8.22
C GLU A 109 3.06 11.97 7.98
N MET A 110 3.21 10.66 8.11
CA MET A 110 2.09 9.71 7.97
C MET A 110 2.33 8.51 8.89
N GLY A 111 1.47 8.32 9.88
CA GLY A 111 1.53 7.16 10.79
C GLY A 111 2.82 7.09 11.61
N GLY A 112 3.49 8.21 11.87
CA GLY A 112 4.72 8.29 12.66
C GLY A 112 6.03 8.21 11.88
N ILE A 113 5.97 8.05 10.55
CA ILE A 113 7.13 8.13 9.64
C ILE A 113 7.05 9.36 8.73
N TYR A 114 8.18 9.74 8.14
CA TYR A 114 8.30 10.98 7.38
C TYR A 114 8.79 10.76 5.95
N PHE A 115 8.25 11.58 5.04
CA PHE A 115 8.57 11.62 3.63
C PHE A 115 9.04 13.02 3.24
N VAL A 116 10.16 13.11 2.54
CA VAL A 116 10.71 14.40 2.11
C VAL A 116 9.89 14.99 0.98
N ARG A 117 9.36 16.19 1.19
CA ARG A 117 8.78 17.05 0.16
C ARG A 117 9.86 17.93 -0.47
N ASP A 118 10.63 18.63 0.36
CA ASP A 118 11.83 19.39 -0.03
C ASP A 118 13.00 19.15 0.92
N GLY A 119 14.22 19.20 0.39
CA GLY A 119 15.45 19.09 1.20
C GLY A 119 16.12 17.72 1.18
N ASN A 120 15.88 16.89 0.16
CA ASN A 120 16.49 15.55 0.02
C ASN A 120 18.02 15.53 0.23
N HIS A 121 18.74 16.52 -0.30
CA HIS A 121 20.18 16.63 -0.10
C HIS A 121 20.56 17.01 1.34
N ARG A 122 19.77 17.86 2.02
CA ARG A 122 19.98 18.21 3.43
C ARG A 122 19.82 16.99 4.33
N VAL A 123 18.77 16.18 4.10
CA VAL A 123 18.59 14.89 4.79
C VAL A 123 19.75 13.93 4.49
N SER A 124 20.20 13.87 3.25
CA SER A 124 21.36 13.05 2.84
C SER A 124 22.65 13.43 3.58
N VAL A 125 22.94 14.74 3.66
CA VAL A 125 24.10 15.27 4.41
C VAL A 125 23.96 14.96 5.90
N ALA A 126 22.80 15.24 6.50
CA ALA A 126 22.53 14.93 7.92
C ALA A 126 22.78 13.45 8.24
N ARG A 127 22.29 12.53 7.39
CA ARG A 127 22.56 11.08 7.51
C ARG A 127 24.03 10.74 7.37
N ALA A 128 24.76 11.37 6.44
CA ALA A 128 26.18 11.13 6.23
C ALA A 128 27.03 11.54 7.43
N LEU A 129 26.68 12.68 8.05
CA LEU A 129 27.31 13.22 9.25
C LEU A 129 26.90 12.50 10.54
N GLY A 130 25.90 11.61 10.50
CA GLY A 130 25.42 10.89 11.67
C GLY A 130 24.53 11.73 12.60
N GLN A 131 23.98 12.82 12.08
CA GLN A 131 23.05 13.69 12.79
C GLN A 131 21.77 12.94 13.16
N GLN A 132 21.34 13.08 14.41
CA GLN A 132 20.19 12.34 14.96
C GLN A 132 18.86 13.04 14.67
N TYR A 133 18.84 14.37 14.62
CA TYR A 133 17.64 15.18 14.46
C TYR A 133 17.85 16.29 13.42
N ILE A 134 16.81 16.66 12.67
CA ILE A 134 16.83 17.75 11.69
C ILE A 134 15.60 18.63 11.84
N ASP A 135 15.76 19.95 11.65
CA ASP A 135 14.63 20.88 11.69
C ASP A 135 13.81 20.78 10.40
N ALA A 136 12.49 20.71 10.57
CA ALA A 136 11.55 20.45 9.49
C ALA A 136 10.24 21.23 9.66
N GLU A 137 9.70 21.73 8.54
CA GLU A 137 8.29 22.09 8.44
C GLU A 137 7.48 20.83 8.13
N VAL A 138 6.52 20.49 8.99
CA VAL A 138 5.80 19.22 8.92
C VAL A 138 4.33 19.43 8.51
N ILE A 139 3.89 18.68 7.51
CA ILE A 139 2.48 18.49 7.17
C ILE A 139 2.09 17.05 7.54
N SER A 140 1.20 16.87 8.51
CA SER A 140 0.72 15.55 8.93
C SER A 140 -0.46 15.11 8.08
N LEU A 141 -0.34 13.93 7.49
CA LEU A 141 -1.40 13.20 6.83
C LEU A 141 -2.02 12.25 7.85
N GLN A 142 -3.22 12.57 8.31
CA GLN A 142 -3.87 11.85 9.39
C GLN A 142 -4.13 10.40 8.98
N SER A 143 -3.45 9.48 9.66
CA SER A 143 -3.57 8.03 9.48
C SER A 143 -3.78 7.37 10.84
N GLU A 144 -4.72 6.42 10.89
CA GLU A 144 -5.01 5.62 12.08
C GLU A 144 -4.08 4.40 12.20
N ILE A 145 -3.28 4.13 11.15
CA ILE A 145 -2.41 2.97 11.07
C ILE A 145 -1.00 3.41 11.47
N PRO A 146 -0.46 2.90 12.59
CA PRO A 146 0.90 3.20 12.99
C PRO A 146 1.89 2.51 12.05
N LEU A 147 2.90 3.26 11.61
CA LEU A 147 3.93 2.80 10.69
C LEU A 147 5.29 2.84 11.38
N SER A 148 6.15 1.89 11.00
CA SER A 148 7.51 1.81 11.52
C SER A 148 8.55 2.13 10.43
N PRO A 149 9.69 2.76 10.77
CA PRO A 149 10.68 3.16 9.77
C PRO A 149 11.35 2.02 9.01
N ASP A 150 11.22 0.76 9.45
CA ASP A 150 11.74 -0.44 8.81
C ASP A 150 10.73 -1.09 7.82
N MET A 151 9.47 -0.65 7.83
CA MET A 151 8.44 -1.17 6.94
C MET A 151 8.74 -0.90 5.47
N THR A 152 8.32 -1.84 4.63
CA THR A 152 8.27 -1.70 3.16
C THR A 152 6.86 -1.29 2.71
N VAL A 153 6.71 -0.94 1.43
CA VAL A 153 5.38 -0.68 0.83
C VAL A 153 4.46 -1.91 0.99
N GLU A 154 5.00 -3.11 0.87
CA GLU A 154 4.25 -4.36 1.06
C GLU A 154 3.84 -4.57 2.52
N ASP A 155 4.68 -4.18 3.48
CA ASP A 155 4.32 -4.26 4.90
C ASP A 155 3.22 -3.24 5.26
N ILE A 156 3.28 -2.03 4.69
CA ILE A 156 2.21 -1.04 4.80
C ILE A 156 0.90 -1.61 4.23
N LYS A 157 0.96 -2.24 3.05
CA LYS A 157 -0.20 -2.86 2.43
C LYS A 157 -0.83 -3.92 3.35
N ARG A 158 -0.02 -4.80 3.94
CA ARG A 158 -0.50 -5.80 4.91
C ARG A 158 -1.12 -5.15 6.15
N ALA A 159 -0.50 -4.10 6.68
CA ALA A 159 -1.02 -3.36 7.83
C ALA A 159 -2.40 -2.75 7.54
N VAL A 160 -2.61 -2.19 6.34
CA VAL A 160 -3.92 -1.68 5.90
C VAL A 160 -4.95 -2.80 5.81
N ILE A 161 -4.62 -3.92 5.16
CA ILE A 161 -5.54 -5.07 5.05
C ILE A 161 -5.96 -5.58 6.43
N LEU A 162 -5.00 -5.70 7.36
CA LEU A 162 -5.28 -6.17 8.72
C LEU A 162 -6.16 -5.18 9.48
N TYR A 163 -5.89 -3.88 9.37
CA TYR A 163 -6.72 -2.84 9.97
C TYR A 163 -8.15 -2.86 9.43
N GLU A 164 -8.33 -2.99 8.11
CA GLU A 164 -9.66 -3.11 7.49
C GLU A 164 -10.40 -4.36 7.97
N LYS A 165 -9.71 -5.52 8.05
CA LYS A 165 -10.27 -6.77 8.58
C LYS A 165 -10.76 -6.59 10.01
N HIS A 166 -9.89 -6.07 10.88
CA HIS A 166 -10.20 -5.83 12.29
C HIS A 166 -11.42 -4.93 12.44
N ARG A 167 -11.42 -3.79 11.74
CA ARG A 167 -12.53 -2.85 11.79
C ARG A 167 -13.85 -3.46 11.29
N PHE A 168 -13.82 -4.21 10.19
CA PHE A 168 -15.00 -4.93 9.71
C PHE A 168 -15.49 -5.96 10.74
N TYR A 169 -14.58 -6.71 11.35
CA TYR A 169 -14.89 -7.76 12.33
C TYR A 169 -15.50 -7.16 13.60
N GLU A 170 -14.96 -6.04 14.08
CA GLU A 170 -15.51 -5.31 15.23
C GLU A 170 -16.90 -4.73 14.92
N GLU A 171 -17.06 -4.04 13.79
CA GLU A 171 -18.33 -3.39 13.42
C GLU A 171 -19.46 -4.39 13.18
N THR A 172 -19.14 -5.58 12.65
CA THR A 172 -20.15 -6.57 12.22
C THR A 172 -20.27 -7.77 13.14
N ASN A 173 -19.35 -7.91 14.11
CA ASN A 173 -19.21 -9.09 14.95
C ASN A 173 -19.01 -10.39 14.14
N TYR A 174 -18.30 -10.30 13.01
CA TYR A 174 -18.25 -11.34 11.97
C TYR A 174 -17.99 -12.75 12.51
N PRO A 175 -16.91 -13.02 13.28
CA PRO A 175 -16.62 -14.40 13.71
C PRO A 175 -17.69 -15.01 14.61
N ASN A 176 -18.38 -14.20 15.40
CA ASN A 176 -19.46 -14.68 16.26
C ASN A 176 -20.76 -14.88 15.49
N VAL A 177 -20.98 -14.12 14.41
CA VAL A 177 -22.17 -14.24 13.55
C VAL A 177 -22.04 -15.44 12.61
N THR A 178 -20.88 -15.65 12.00
CA THR A 178 -20.66 -16.72 11.00
C THR A 178 -20.04 -17.97 11.60
N GLY A 179 -19.35 -17.87 12.74
CA GLY A 179 -18.57 -18.98 13.31
C GLY A 179 -17.23 -19.21 12.61
N ALA A 180 -16.77 -18.27 11.77
CA ALA A 180 -15.56 -18.41 10.96
C ALA A 180 -14.66 -17.15 10.96
N ASP A 181 -13.36 -17.36 10.70
CA ASP A 181 -12.35 -16.31 10.47
C ASP A 181 -11.67 -16.56 9.12
N ASP A 182 -12.42 -16.36 8.03
CA ASP A 182 -12.08 -16.82 6.69
C ASP A 182 -12.22 -15.73 5.60
N LEU A 183 -12.45 -14.48 6.00
CA LEU A 183 -12.38 -13.32 5.10
C LEU A 183 -10.96 -12.77 5.08
N ASP A 184 -10.15 -13.38 4.21
CA ASP A 184 -8.76 -12.97 3.97
C ASP A 184 -8.63 -12.38 2.56
N PHE A 185 -7.95 -11.24 2.45
CA PHE A 185 -7.70 -10.59 1.17
C PHE A 185 -6.22 -10.31 0.96
N SER A 186 -5.81 -10.24 -0.30
CA SER A 186 -4.45 -9.85 -0.67
C SER A 186 -4.32 -8.41 -1.16
N GLU A 187 -5.43 -7.65 -1.21
CA GLU A 187 -5.46 -6.22 -1.54
C GLU A 187 -6.30 -5.43 -0.54
N PRO A 188 -5.94 -4.17 -0.24
CA PRO A 188 -6.78 -3.24 0.50
C PRO A 188 -8.12 -2.93 -0.20
N GLY A 189 -9.06 -2.41 0.57
CA GLY A 189 -10.38 -1.91 0.17
C GLY A 189 -11.44 -2.99 -0.04
N ARG A 190 -11.16 -4.26 0.24
CA ARG A 190 -12.08 -5.37 -0.09
C ARG A 190 -13.22 -5.54 0.91
N PHE A 191 -13.01 -5.17 2.16
CA PHE A 191 -14.04 -5.28 3.20
C PHE A 191 -15.22 -4.35 2.95
N ASP A 192 -15.02 -3.19 2.31
CA ASP A 192 -16.11 -2.32 1.88
C ASP A 192 -16.97 -2.99 0.80
N THR A 193 -16.34 -3.66 -0.18
CA THR A 193 -17.06 -4.46 -1.18
C THR A 193 -17.87 -5.59 -0.54
N ILE A 194 -17.33 -6.27 0.48
CA ILE A 194 -18.09 -7.29 1.22
C ILE A 194 -19.30 -6.68 1.92
N ARG A 195 -19.15 -5.52 2.56
CA ARG A 195 -20.28 -4.80 3.18
C ARG A 195 -21.37 -4.51 2.14
N GLU A 196 -21.00 -4.05 0.95
CA GLU A 196 -21.95 -3.84 -0.16
C GLU A 196 -22.65 -5.12 -0.59
N HIS A 197 -21.92 -6.22 -0.77
CA HIS A 197 -22.51 -7.52 -1.13
C HIS A 197 -23.53 -7.99 -0.10
N VAL A 198 -23.22 -7.85 1.20
CA VAL A 198 -24.14 -8.21 2.29
C VAL A 198 -25.37 -7.30 2.27
N GLN A 199 -25.22 -6.00 2.00
CA GLN A 199 -26.36 -5.07 1.89
C GLN A 199 -27.25 -5.39 0.68
N VAL A 200 -26.67 -5.73 -0.47
CA VAL A 200 -27.43 -6.18 -1.65
C VAL A 200 -28.17 -7.48 -1.35
N HIS A 201 -27.53 -8.45 -0.70
CA HIS A 201 -28.18 -9.68 -0.26
C HIS A 201 -29.34 -9.40 0.71
N LYS A 202 -29.11 -8.52 1.70
CA LYS A 202 -30.14 -8.05 2.64
C LYS A 202 -31.33 -7.42 1.92
N TYR A 203 -31.09 -6.59 0.92
CA TYR A 203 -32.14 -5.98 0.11
C TYR A 203 -33.04 -7.05 -0.53
N TYR A 204 -32.46 -8.08 -1.16
CA TYR A 204 -33.23 -9.16 -1.78
C TYR A 204 -33.99 -10.02 -0.75
N LEU A 205 -33.39 -10.32 0.41
CA LEU A 205 -34.06 -11.06 1.50
C LEU A 205 -35.30 -10.34 2.04
N ASN A 206 -35.32 -9.01 1.99
CA ASN A 206 -36.41 -8.19 2.48
C ASN A 206 -37.53 -7.94 1.46
N GLN A 207 -37.37 -8.25 0.17
CA GLN A 207 -38.35 -7.90 -0.88
C GLN A 207 -39.77 -8.44 -0.61
N ASN A 208 -39.89 -9.56 0.10
CA ASN A 208 -41.18 -10.19 0.42
C ASN A 208 -41.50 -10.19 1.92
N ARG A 209 -40.85 -9.32 2.70
CA ARG A 209 -41.03 -9.21 4.16
C ARG A 209 -41.67 -7.87 4.52
N THR A 210 -42.50 -7.90 5.56
CA THR A 210 -43.12 -6.69 6.13
C THR A 210 -42.16 -5.92 7.03
N GLU A 211 -41.19 -6.60 7.64
CA GLU A 211 -40.19 -6.01 8.52
C GLU A 211 -38.77 -6.27 7.99
N GLU A 212 -37.91 -5.28 8.13
CA GLU A 212 -36.52 -5.33 7.68
C GLU A 212 -35.68 -6.20 8.63
N ILE A 213 -34.99 -7.20 8.07
CA ILE A 213 -34.06 -8.01 8.87
C ILE A 213 -32.84 -7.19 9.32
N PRO A 214 -32.32 -7.42 10.53
CA PRO A 214 -31.10 -6.77 11.00
C PRO A 214 -29.87 -7.26 10.20
N PHE A 215 -28.83 -6.43 10.15
CA PHE A 215 -27.63 -6.70 9.33
C PHE A 215 -26.97 -8.05 9.64
N TYR A 216 -26.85 -8.43 10.92
CA TYR A 216 -26.21 -9.70 11.30
C TYR A 216 -26.93 -10.94 10.74
N GLN A 217 -28.26 -10.90 10.60
CA GLN A 217 -29.01 -12.00 9.97
C GLN A 217 -28.73 -12.08 8.47
N ALA A 218 -28.64 -10.93 7.80
CA ALA A 218 -28.26 -10.89 6.40
C ALA A 218 -26.80 -11.32 6.20
N LEU A 219 -25.89 -10.95 7.12
CA LEU A 219 -24.49 -11.35 7.09
C LEU A 219 -24.33 -12.87 7.22
N TYR A 220 -25.01 -13.49 8.20
CA TYR A 220 -25.04 -14.95 8.35
C TYR A 220 -25.61 -15.62 7.10
N SER A 221 -26.77 -15.15 6.61
CA SER A 221 -27.38 -15.72 5.41
C SER A 221 -26.49 -15.55 4.17
N TRP A 222 -25.85 -14.40 3.99
CA TRP A 222 -24.92 -14.16 2.89
C TRP A 222 -23.71 -15.10 2.98
N HIS A 223 -23.17 -15.29 4.18
CA HIS A 223 -22.06 -16.20 4.41
C HIS A 223 -22.39 -17.62 3.96
N GLU A 224 -23.48 -18.17 4.49
CA GLU A 224 -23.88 -19.57 4.26
C GLU A 224 -24.38 -19.83 2.83
N ASN A 225 -25.12 -18.88 2.25
CA ASN A 225 -25.85 -19.13 1.00
C ASN A 225 -25.21 -18.50 -0.23
N VAL A 226 -24.20 -17.65 -0.06
CA VAL A 226 -23.54 -16.94 -1.17
C VAL A 226 -22.03 -17.09 -1.09
N TYR A 227 -21.41 -16.69 0.02
CA TYR A 227 -19.96 -16.70 0.16
C TYR A 227 -19.38 -18.12 0.13
N MET A 228 -19.86 -18.99 1.02
CA MET A 228 -19.36 -20.37 1.13
C MET A 228 -19.57 -21.19 -0.16
N PRO A 229 -20.77 -21.22 -0.79
CA PRO A 229 -20.96 -21.99 -2.02
C PRO A 229 -20.06 -21.53 -3.17
N ILE A 230 -19.77 -20.22 -3.26
CA ILE A 230 -18.86 -19.67 -4.26
C ILE A 230 -17.40 -20.05 -3.93
N CYS A 231 -17.00 -19.99 -2.66
CA CYS A 231 -15.69 -20.44 -2.21
C CYS A 231 -15.47 -21.94 -2.48
N ASP A 232 -16.47 -22.77 -2.21
CA ASP A 232 -16.43 -24.21 -2.49
C ASP A 232 -16.27 -24.48 -3.99
N ALA A 233 -17.00 -23.75 -4.84
CA ALA A 233 -16.85 -23.85 -6.29
C ALA A 233 -15.45 -23.43 -6.76
N ILE A 234 -14.87 -22.37 -6.18
CA ILE A 234 -13.51 -21.91 -6.47
C ILE A 234 -12.47 -23.00 -6.12
N LEU A 235 -12.65 -23.65 -4.97
CA LEU A 235 -11.76 -24.70 -4.48
C LEU A 235 -11.90 -25.99 -5.32
N ALA A 236 -13.13 -26.41 -5.61
CA ALA A 236 -13.42 -27.59 -6.44
C ALA A 236 -12.84 -27.47 -7.85
N GLU A 237 -12.90 -26.28 -8.45
CA GLU A 237 -12.34 -26.00 -9.78
C GLU A 237 -10.82 -25.70 -9.78
N HIS A 238 -10.18 -25.77 -8.61
CA HIS A 238 -8.77 -25.46 -8.40
C HIS A 238 -8.34 -24.09 -8.97
N LEU A 239 -9.23 -23.08 -8.91
CA LEU A 239 -8.99 -21.79 -9.55
C LEU A 239 -7.82 -21.03 -8.90
N LEU A 240 -7.56 -21.22 -7.61
CA LEU A 240 -6.43 -20.60 -6.91
C LEU A 240 -5.08 -20.86 -7.58
N SER A 241 -4.91 -22.03 -8.21
CA SER A 241 -3.67 -22.37 -8.93
C SER A 241 -3.36 -21.44 -10.12
N LEU A 242 -4.37 -20.72 -10.62
CA LEU A 242 -4.22 -19.76 -11.72
C LEU A 242 -3.86 -18.35 -11.23
N PHE A 243 -3.94 -18.08 -9.92
CA PHE A 243 -3.73 -16.76 -9.31
C PHE A 243 -2.76 -16.82 -8.12
N PRO A 244 -1.45 -17.01 -8.37
CA PRO A 244 -0.46 -17.01 -7.29
C PRO A 244 -0.49 -15.71 -6.46
N GLY A 245 -0.47 -15.86 -5.13
CA GLY A 245 -0.51 -14.73 -4.19
C GLY A 245 -1.91 -14.15 -3.93
N ARG A 246 -2.97 -14.75 -4.48
CA ARG A 246 -4.37 -14.40 -4.16
C ARG A 246 -5.00 -15.40 -3.19
N THR A 247 -6.01 -14.93 -2.49
CA THR A 247 -6.82 -15.70 -1.53
C THR A 247 -8.12 -16.20 -2.17
N THR A 248 -8.82 -17.11 -1.50
CA THR A 248 -10.16 -17.55 -1.92
C THR A 248 -11.15 -16.38 -1.97
N SER A 249 -11.10 -15.48 -0.99
CA SER A 249 -12.00 -14.32 -0.92
C SER A 249 -11.72 -13.28 -2.03
N ASP A 250 -10.45 -13.13 -2.46
CA ASP A 250 -10.14 -12.32 -3.65
C ASP A 250 -10.84 -12.89 -4.89
N LEU A 251 -10.77 -14.22 -5.08
CA LEU A 251 -11.40 -14.90 -6.21
C LEU A 251 -12.92 -14.87 -6.13
N TYR A 252 -13.50 -14.90 -4.92
CA TYR A 252 -14.93 -14.70 -4.70
C TYR A 252 -15.39 -13.37 -5.32
N ILE A 253 -14.69 -12.26 -5.05
CA ILE A 253 -15.04 -10.94 -5.63
C ILE A 253 -14.96 -10.98 -7.16
N PHE A 254 -13.93 -11.62 -7.71
CA PHE A 254 -13.74 -11.70 -9.16
C PHE A 254 -14.86 -12.53 -9.83
N LEU A 255 -15.22 -13.66 -9.21
CA LEU A 255 -16.25 -14.55 -9.72
C LEU A 255 -17.63 -13.93 -9.61
N VAL A 256 -17.97 -13.24 -8.52
CA VAL A 256 -19.23 -12.49 -8.40
C VAL A 256 -19.35 -11.41 -9.47
N ALA A 257 -18.28 -10.65 -9.73
CA ALA A 257 -18.28 -9.64 -10.78
C ALA A 257 -18.43 -10.25 -12.19
N HIS A 258 -17.78 -11.37 -12.45
CA HIS A 258 -17.96 -12.13 -13.70
C HIS A 258 -19.40 -12.66 -13.84
N TRP A 259 -19.95 -13.20 -12.76
CA TRP A 259 -21.30 -13.74 -12.74
C TRP A 259 -22.38 -12.69 -13.02
N ASP A 260 -22.26 -11.49 -12.44
CA ASP A 260 -23.13 -10.35 -12.76
C ASP A 260 -23.01 -9.94 -14.25
N SER A 261 -21.80 -9.96 -14.81
CA SER A 261 -21.59 -9.69 -16.24
C SER A 261 -22.24 -10.76 -17.15
N LEU A 262 -22.19 -12.03 -16.75
CA LEU A 262 -22.83 -13.13 -17.50
C LEU A 262 -24.35 -13.00 -17.46
N LYS A 263 -24.95 -12.76 -16.28
CA LYS A 263 -26.41 -12.57 -16.14
C LYS A 263 -26.94 -11.48 -17.06
N ARG A 264 -26.22 -10.35 -17.17
CA ARG A 264 -26.59 -9.25 -18.07
C ARG A 264 -26.50 -9.60 -19.56
N SER A 265 -25.61 -10.52 -19.93
CA SER A 265 -25.33 -10.88 -21.33
C SER A 265 -26.22 -12.01 -21.84
N TYR A 266 -26.54 -12.97 -20.98
CA TYR A 266 -27.24 -14.21 -21.37
C TYR A 266 -28.76 -14.15 -21.17
N GLY A 267 -29.28 -13.19 -20.38
CA GLY A 267 -30.72 -12.96 -20.21
C GLY A 267 -31.48 -14.08 -19.47
N HIS A 268 -30.79 -15.08 -18.94
CA HIS A 268 -31.34 -16.17 -18.11
C HIS A 268 -30.50 -16.37 -16.83
N PRO A 269 -31.04 -17.06 -15.81
CA PRO A 269 -30.28 -17.38 -14.59
C PRO A 269 -29.08 -18.27 -14.94
N VAL A 270 -27.89 -17.82 -14.56
CA VAL A 270 -26.64 -18.58 -14.67
C VAL A 270 -26.35 -19.18 -13.30
N GLU A 271 -26.06 -20.46 -13.22
CA GLU A 271 -25.68 -21.12 -11.97
C GLU A 271 -24.22 -20.79 -11.57
N ILE A 272 -23.90 -20.89 -10.28
CA ILE A 272 -22.57 -20.52 -9.77
C ILE A 272 -21.47 -21.40 -10.37
N HIS A 273 -21.71 -22.70 -10.51
CA HIS A 273 -20.74 -23.63 -11.09
C HIS A 273 -20.47 -23.32 -12.58
N GLU A 274 -21.51 -22.99 -13.34
CA GLU A 274 -21.39 -22.57 -14.74
C GLU A 274 -20.58 -21.26 -14.86
N ALA A 275 -20.82 -20.30 -13.95
CA ALA A 275 -20.05 -19.08 -13.89
C ALA A 275 -18.57 -19.34 -13.56
N ALA A 276 -18.27 -20.27 -12.65
CA ALA A 276 -16.91 -20.67 -12.27
C ALA A 276 -16.17 -21.35 -13.43
N GLU A 277 -16.83 -22.27 -14.14
CA GLU A 277 -16.27 -22.92 -15.32
C GLU A 277 -16.02 -21.92 -16.45
N SER A 278 -17.01 -21.07 -16.76
CA SER A 278 -16.88 -19.99 -17.74
C SER A 278 -15.72 -19.06 -17.40
N PHE A 279 -15.57 -18.68 -16.13
CA PHE A 279 -14.45 -17.88 -15.67
C PHE A 279 -13.11 -18.60 -15.90
N ARG A 280 -13.01 -19.90 -15.56
CA ARG A 280 -11.83 -20.72 -15.82
C ARG A 280 -11.45 -20.76 -17.30
N GLN A 281 -12.43 -20.98 -18.18
CA GLN A 281 -12.23 -21.00 -19.64
C GLN A 281 -11.79 -19.63 -20.18
N MET A 282 -12.38 -18.54 -19.66
CA MET A 282 -11.98 -17.18 -19.98
C MET A 282 -10.51 -16.92 -19.61
N ILE A 283 -10.08 -17.34 -18.42
CA ILE A 283 -8.69 -17.19 -17.97
C ILE A 283 -7.72 -18.01 -18.83
N ARG A 284 -8.05 -19.27 -19.10
CA ARG A 284 -7.19 -20.18 -19.89
C ARG A 284 -7.02 -19.73 -21.33
N SER A 285 -8.10 -19.27 -21.97
CA SER A 285 -8.04 -18.71 -23.34
C SER A 285 -7.25 -17.39 -23.40
N THR A 286 -7.30 -16.60 -22.33
CA THR A 286 -6.63 -15.29 -22.21
C THR A 286 -5.12 -15.38 -22.01
N ARG A 287 -4.60 -16.49 -21.46
CA ARG A 287 -3.16 -16.76 -21.28
C ARG A 287 -2.34 -16.69 -22.58
N SER A 288 -2.97 -16.76 -23.75
CA SER A 288 -2.27 -16.69 -25.05
C SER A 288 -2.11 -15.27 -25.63
N ARG A 289 -2.90 -14.24 -25.22
CA ARG A 289 -2.72 -12.87 -25.75
C ARG A 289 -3.46 -11.70 -25.06
N ARG A 290 -4.15 -11.89 -23.93
CA ARG A 290 -5.05 -10.84 -23.37
C ARG A 290 -4.98 -10.63 -21.85
N TRP A 291 -3.84 -10.90 -21.21
CA TRP A 291 -3.63 -10.64 -19.77
C TRP A 291 -4.00 -9.21 -19.34
N LYS A 292 -3.76 -8.21 -20.20
CA LYS A 292 -4.19 -6.81 -19.96
C LYS A 292 -5.70 -6.64 -19.84
N VAL A 293 -6.51 -7.37 -20.63
CA VAL A 293 -7.98 -7.25 -20.61
C VAL A 293 -8.56 -7.81 -19.32
N LEU A 294 -8.02 -8.93 -18.83
CA LEU A 294 -8.40 -9.46 -17.53
C LEU A 294 -7.98 -8.51 -16.40
N VAL A 295 -6.74 -8.01 -16.45
CA VAL A 295 -6.25 -7.03 -15.47
C VAL A 295 -7.07 -5.74 -15.50
N ASP A 296 -7.53 -5.28 -16.66
CA ASP A 296 -8.36 -4.09 -16.80
C ASP A 296 -9.81 -4.34 -16.37
N PHE A 297 -10.37 -5.52 -16.64
CA PHE A 297 -11.66 -5.96 -16.11
C PHE A 297 -11.64 -6.02 -14.58
N LEU A 298 -10.64 -6.70 -14.01
CA LEU A 298 -10.41 -6.74 -12.57
C LEU A 298 -10.21 -5.33 -12.03
N LYS A 299 -9.32 -4.52 -12.59
CA LYS A 299 -9.14 -3.10 -12.18
C LYS A 299 -10.43 -2.28 -12.21
N LYS A 300 -11.36 -2.56 -13.13
CA LYS A 300 -12.65 -1.89 -13.22
C LYS A 300 -13.63 -2.34 -12.13
N CYS A 301 -13.57 -3.62 -11.74
CA CYS A 301 -14.28 -4.15 -10.58
C CYS A 301 -13.66 -3.69 -9.24
N LEU A 302 -12.35 -3.39 -9.23
CA LEU A 302 -11.59 -2.95 -8.05
C LEU A 302 -11.59 -1.41 -7.84
N LYS A 303 -12.19 -0.62 -8.75
CA LYS A 303 -12.20 0.87 -8.76
C LYS A 303 -13.55 1.52 -8.38
N LYS A 304 -14.50 0.74 -7.88
CA LYS A 304 -15.68 1.29 -7.19
C LYS A 304 -15.45 1.24 -5.70
#